data_AF-A0A7V9PFA1-F1
#
_entry.id   AF-A0A7V9PFA1-F1
#
_cell.length_a   1.000
_cell.length_b   1.000
_cell.length_c   1.000
_cell.angle_alpha   90.00
_cell.angle_beta   90.00
_cell.angle_gamma   90.00
#
_symmetry.space_group_name_H-M   'P 1'
#
loop_
_entity.id
_entity.type
_entity.pdbx_description
1 polymer ?
#
loop_
_entity_poly.entity_id
_entity_poly.type
_entity_poly.pdbx_seq_one_letter_code
_entity_poly.pdbx_strand_id
1 'polypeptide(L)'
;MNGSILARSTSAPRWRLADLATVRQAEVLPDDPPVTAEQVALRWRHPLSFREVAAWLWWDEGFRLLLGAAEASVEPEGENRHLAQVDVVVRPEARRSGL
;
A
#
# COMPACT_ATOMS: atom_id res chain seq x y z
N MET A 1 -1.65 4.66 -21.64
CA MET A 1 -1.02 5.01 -20.36
C MET A 1 -0.23 3.81 -19.92
N ASN A 2 1.09 3.86 -20.09
CA ASN A 2 1.98 2.75 -19.71
C ASN A 2 2.62 3.11 -18.38
N GLY A 3 1.89 2.86 -17.28
CA GLY A 3 2.45 2.98 -15.93
C GLY A 3 3.51 1.90 -15.72
N SER A 4 4.71 2.30 -15.31
CA SER A 4 5.80 1.37 -15.05
C SER A 4 5.59 0.67 -13.69
N ILE A 5 5.45 -0.66 -13.68
CA ILE A 5 5.31 -1.47 -12.46
C ILE A 5 6.73 -1.74 -11.92
N LEU A 6 7.20 -0.92 -11.00
CA LEU A 6 8.44 -1.21 -10.26
C LEU A 6 8.13 -2.19 -9.13
N ALA A 7 8.31 -3.48 -9.42
CA ALA A 7 8.25 -4.53 -8.41
C ALA A 7 9.51 -4.50 -7.55
N ARG A 8 9.33 -4.52 -6.21
CA ARG A 8 10.37 -4.64 -5.17
C ARG A 8 11.25 -3.39 -4.96
N SER A 9 10.67 -2.31 -4.48
CA SER A 9 11.41 -1.31 -3.70
C SER A 9 10.45 -0.46 -2.88
N THR A 10 10.53 -0.54 -1.55
CA THR A 10 9.88 0.38 -0.60
C THR A 10 10.60 1.74 -0.55
N SER A 11 11.02 2.28 -1.71
CA SER A 11 11.70 3.58 -1.78
C SER A 11 10.75 4.78 -1.79
N ALA A 12 9.44 4.57 -1.64
CA ALA A 12 8.51 5.67 -1.54
C ALA A 12 8.73 6.49 -0.26
N PRO A 13 8.76 7.83 -0.33
CA PRO A 13 8.72 8.65 0.85
C PRO A 13 7.48 8.32 1.70
N ARG A 14 7.67 8.20 3.02
CA ARG A 14 6.60 7.76 3.95
C ARG A 14 5.34 8.64 3.90
N TRP A 15 5.50 9.93 3.63
CA TRP A 15 4.37 10.84 3.48
C TRP A 15 3.49 10.53 2.26
N ARG A 16 4.04 9.97 1.17
CA ARG A 16 3.25 9.52 0.01
C ARG A 16 2.41 8.29 0.32
N LEU A 17 2.96 7.37 1.12
CA LEU A 17 2.23 6.21 1.60
C LEU A 17 1.12 6.61 2.58
N ALA A 18 1.38 7.59 3.46
CA ALA A 18 0.40 8.12 4.41
C ALA A 18 -0.77 8.84 3.71
N ASP A 19 -0.46 9.62 2.67
CA ASP A 19 -1.46 10.27 1.82
C ASP A 19 -2.39 9.23 1.15
N LEU A 20 -1.83 8.17 0.56
CA LEU A 20 -2.64 7.08 -0.02
C LEU A 20 -3.41 6.28 1.05
N ALA A 21 -2.83 6.06 2.23
CA ALA A 21 -3.52 5.41 3.35
C ALA A 21 -4.70 6.25 3.86
N THR A 22 -4.56 7.58 3.88
CA THR A 22 -5.63 8.52 4.20
C THR A 22 -6.77 8.42 3.20
N VAL A 23 -6.46 8.34 1.89
CA VAL A 23 -7.48 8.13 0.86
C VAL A 23 -8.27 6.85 1.12
N ARG A 24 -7.61 5.73 1.44
CA ARG A 24 -8.30 4.48 1.83
C ARG A 24 -9.14 4.68 3.07
N GLN A 25 -8.58 5.30 4.11
CA GLN A 25 -9.25 5.44 5.40
C GLN A 25 -10.50 6.30 5.29
N ALA A 26 -10.47 7.40 4.53
CA ALA A 26 -11.63 8.25 4.32
C ALA A 26 -12.82 7.51 3.68
N GLU A 27 -12.58 6.39 2.99
CA GLU A 27 -13.64 5.56 2.39
C GLU A 27 -14.22 4.52 3.37
N VAL A 28 -13.41 4.05 4.31
CA VAL A 28 -13.80 2.99 5.26
C VAL A 28 -14.26 3.57 6.60
N LEU A 29 -13.61 4.64 7.05
CA LEU A 29 -13.75 5.32 8.33
C LEU A 29 -13.66 6.84 8.09
N PRO A 30 -14.72 7.47 7.56
CA PRO A 30 -14.68 8.87 7.10
C PRO A 30 -14.47 9.90 8.24
N ASP A 31 -14.86 9.54 9.46
CA ASP A 31 -14.75 10.41 10.64
C ASP A 31 -13.37 10.35 11.31
N ASP A 32 -12.53 9.37 10.95
CA ASP A 32 -11.20 9.23 11.53
C ASP A 32 -10.22 10.28 10.95
N PRO A 33 -9.28 10.78 11.76
CA PRO A 33 -8.30 11.75 11.30
C PRO A 33 -7.35 11.16 10.24
N PRO A 34 -6.74 11.99 9.38
CA PRO A 34 -5.77 11.53 8.37
C PRO A 34 -4.64 10.67 8.94
N VAL A 35 -4.22 9.66 8.18
CA VAL A 35 -3.09 8.80 8.52
C VAL A 35 -1.79 9.60 8.40
N THR A 36 -0.95 9.55 9.44
CA THR A 36 0.33 10.29 9.46
C THR A 36 1.49 9.49 8.88
N ALA A 37 2.55 10.20 8.48
CA ALA A 37 3.78 9.57 8.01
C ALA A 37 4.45 8.72 9.11
N GLU A 38 4.31 9.11 10.38
CA GLU A 38 4.81 8.39 11.54
C GLU A 38 4.07 7.08 11.77
N GLN A 39 2.74 7.07 11.64
CA GLN A 39 1.93 5.85 11.74
C GLN A 39 2.32 4.83 10.67
N VAL A 40 2.51 5.30 9.43
CA VAL A 40 3.06 4.46 8.36
C VAL A 40 4.47 4.00 8.69
N ALA A 41 5.34 4.88 9.17
CA ALA A 41 6.71 4.52 9.56
C ALA A 41 6.75 3.38 10.58
N LEU A 42 5.88 3.42 11.59
CA LEU A 42 5.79 2.41 12.63
C LEU A 42 5.39 1.05 12.06
N ARG A 43 4.38 1.01 11.17
CA ARG A 43 3.95 -0.22 10.50
C ARG A 43 5.10 -0.89 9.73
N TRP A 44 5.93 -0.11 9.04
CA TRP A 44 7.06 -0.65 8.27
C TRP A 44 8.32 -0.95 9.11
N ARG A 45 8.46 -0.36 10.30
CA ARG A 45 9.60 -0.58 11.19
C ARG A 45 9.48 -1.85 12.02
N HIS A 46 8.26 -2.34 12.24
CA HIS A 46 7.99 -3.52 13.04
C HIS A 46 7.35 -4.61 12.19
N PRO A 47 8.10 -5.23 11.24
CA PRO A 47 7.60 -6.40 10.55
C PRO A 47 7.32 -7.47 11.60
N LEU A 48 6.08 -7.98 11.60
CA LEU A 48 5.71 -9.11 12.44
C LEU A 48 6.56 -10.31 12.00
N SER A 49 7.33 -10.90 12.91
CA SER A 49 8.30 -11.95 12.59
C SER A 49 7.70 -13.20 11.95
N PHE A 50 6.38 -13.37 12.09
CA PHE A 50 5.60 -14.47 11.55
C PHE A 50 4.88 -14.13 10.23
N ARG A 51 5.18 -12.99 9.61
CA ARG A 51 4.50 -12.54 8.39
C ARG A 51 5.51 -12.05 7.35
N GLU A 52 5.48 -12.65 6.18
CA GLU A 52 6.19 -12.16 5.00
C GLU A 52 5.32 -11.12 4.30
N VAL A 53 5.90 -9.98 3.91
CA VAL A 53 5.18 -8.88 3.28
C VAL A 53 5.87 -8.48 1.98
N ALA A 54 5.10 -8.43 0.90
CA ALA A 54 5.50 -7.87 -0.38
C ALA A 54 4.61 -6.67 -0.71
N ALA A 55 5.22 -5.60 -1.22
CA ALA A 55 4.49 -4.40 -1.59
C ALA A 55 4.83 -3.93 -3.01
N TRP A 56 3.81 -3.48 -3.71
CA TRP A 56 3.87 -2.88 -5.04
C TRP A 56 3.28 -1.50 -4.99
N LEU A 57 3.92 -0.57 -5.70
CA LEU A 57 3.56 0.83 -5.73
C LEU A 57 3.39 1.26 -7.18
N TRP A 58 2.27 1.92 -7.46
CA TRP A 58 1.98 2.47 -8.79
C TRP A 58 2.05 3.98 -8.75
N TRP A 59 2.86 4.55 -9.63
CA TRP A 59 3.10 5.97 -9.73
C TRP A 59 2.53 6.56 -11.01
N ASP A 60 2.30 7.87 -11.01
CA ASP A 60 2.00 8.62 -12.22
C ASP A 60 3.18 8.66 -13.20
N GLU A 61 2.87 9.14 -14.42
CA GLU A 61 3.87 9.46 -15.44
C GLU A 61 4.72 10.66 -14.93
N GLY A 62 5.76 10.34 -14.16
CA GLY A 62 6.63 11.34 -13.53
C GLY A 62 7.14 10.96 -12.13
N PHE A 63 6.67 9.85 -11.55
CA PHE A 63 7.03 9.42 -10.18
C PHE A 63 6.77 10.50 -9.12
N ARG A 64 5.79 11.36 -9.37
CA ARG A 64 5.42 12.45 -8.47
C ARG A 64 4.32 11.98 -7.56
N LEU A 65 3.25 11.40 -8.08
CA LEU A 65 2.08 10.99 -7.32
C LEU A 65 1.99 9.46 -7.24
N LEU A 66 1.73 8.94 -6.04
CA LEU A 66 1.43 7.53 -5.84
C LEU A 66 -0.05 7.30 -6.13
N LEU A 67 -0.37 6.63 -7.24
CA LEU A 67 -1.73 6.38 -7.73
C LEU A 67 -2.39 5.18 -7.04
N GLY A 68 -1.59 4.22 -6.57
CA GLY A 68 -2.09 3.06 -5.88
C GLY A 68 -0.97 2.27 -5.20
N ALA A 69 -1.37 1.31 -4.38
CA ALA A 69 -0.49 0.36 -3.73
C ALA A 69 -1.20 -0.97 -3.52
N ALA A 70 -0.43 -2.05 -3.59
CA ALA A 70 -0.86 -3.37 -3.17
C ALA A 70 0.14 -3.92 -2.16
N GLU A 71 -0.38 -4.57 -1.14
CA GLU A 71 0.40 -5.31 -0.16
C GLU A 71 -0.13 -6.73 -0.13
N ALA A 72 0.77 -7.69 -0.32
CA ALA A 72 0.48 -9.09 -0.06
C ALA A 72 1.20 -9.49 1.23
N SER A 73 0.48 -10.19 2.10
CA SER A 73 1.05 -10.81 3.27
C SER A 73 0.76 -12.30 3.31
N VAL A 74 1.77 -13.07 3.71
CA VAL A 74 1.69 -14.51 3.90
C VAL A 74 2.14 -14.83 5.32
N GLU A 75 1.39 -15.67 6.01
CA GLU A 75 1.79 -16.25 7.29
C GLU A 75 2.31 -17.66 6.98
N PRO A 76 3.64 -17.90 6.97
CA PRO A 76 4.21 -19.18 6.55
C PRO A 76 3.97 -20.30 7.59
N GLU A 77 3.52 -19.93 8.79
CA GLU A 77 3.23 -20.85 9.88
C GLU A 77 1.73 -21.19 9.95
N GLY A 78 1.41 -22.43 10.32
CA GLY A 78 0.04 -22.90 10.52
C GLY A 78 -0.59 -23.60 9.31
N GLU A 79 -1.90 -23.87 9.43
CA GLU A 79 -2.69 -24.60 8.43
C GLU A 79 -2.92 -23.80 7.15
N ASN A 80 -2.89 -22.47 7.26
CA ASN A 80 -3.21 -21.52 6.19
C ASN A 80 -1.99 -21.04 5.40
N ARG A 81 -0.85 -21.74 5.47
CA ARG A 81 0.42 -21.35 4.80
C ARG A 81 0.34 -21.16 3.27
N HIS A 82 -0.75 -21.61 2.67
CA HIS A 82 -1.02 -21.52 1.22
C HIS A 82 -1.91 -20.32 0.87
N LEU A 83 -2.39 -19.57 1.87
CA LEU A 83 -3.22 -18.39 1.69
C LEU A 83 -2.36 -17.12 1.77
N ALA A 84 -2.68 -16.16 0.91
CA ALA A 84 -2.13 -14.82 0.95
C ALA A 84 -3.27 -13.82 1.13
N GLN A 85 -3.12 -12.88 2.05
CA GLN A 85 -3.99 -11.71 2.12
C GLN A 85 -3.42 -10.62 1.22
N VAL A 86 -4.25 -10.08 0.33
CA VAL A 86 -3.87 -8.97 -0.55
C VAL A 86 -4.77 -7.78 -0.28
N ASP A 87 -4.15 -6.66 0.10
CA ASP A 87 -4.80 -5.38 0.28
C ASP A 87 -4.41 -4.45 -0.87
N VAL A 88 -5.40 -3.94 -1.61
CA VAL A 88 -5.20 -3.03 -2.74
C VAL A 88 -5.91 -1.71 -2.47
N VAL A 89 -5.21 -0.60 -2.73
CA VAL A 89 -5.79 0.74 -2.73
C VAL A 89 -5.43 1.45 -4.03
N VAL A 90 -6.43 2.07 -4.64
CA VAL A 90 -6.28 2.92 -5.83
C VAL A 90 -6.96 4.25 -5.55
N ARG A 91 -6.27 5.34 -5.84
CA ARG A 91 -6.82 6.70 -5.74
C ARG A 91 -8.09 6.84 -6.59
N PRO A 92 -9.13 7.53 -6.10
CA PRO A 92 -10.39 7.71 -6.83
C PRO A 92 -10.21 8.15 -8.29
N GLU A 93 -9.33 9.13 -8.53
CA GLU A 93 -9.03 9.68 -9.85
C GLU A 93 -8.33 8.71 -10.81
N ALA A 94 -7.71 7.64 -10.30
CA ALA A 94 -7.04 6.61 -11.09
C ALA A 94 -7.89 5.35 -11.29
N ARG A 95 -9.09 5.27 -10.69
CA ARG A 95 -9.97 4.10 -10.80
C ARG A 95 -10.54 3.96 -12.21
N ARG A 96 -10.92 2.72 -12.56
CA ARG A 96 -11.52 2.36 -13.87
C ARG A 96 -10.62 2.66 -15.07
N SER A 97 -9.31 2.77 -14.85
CA SER A 97 -8.30 3.01 -15.89
C SER A 97 -7.54 1.73 -16.29
N GLY A 98 -7.81 0.60 -15.63
CA GLY A 98 -7.09 -0.66 -15.84
C GLY A 98 -5.79 -0.77 -15.04
N LEU A 99 -5.55 0.14 -14.08
CA LEU A 99 -4.58 -0.05 -13.01
C LEU A 99 -4.94 -1.27 -12.14
#